data_AF-A0A7J3U9Z2-F1
#
_entry.id   AF-A0A7J3U9Z2-F1
#
_cell.length_a   1.000
_cell.length_b   1.000
_cell.length_c   1.000
_cell.angle_alpha   90.00
_cell.angle_beta   90.00
_cell.angle_gamma   90.00
#
_symmetry.space_group_name_H-M   'P 1'
#
loop_
_entity.id
_entity.type
_entity.pdbx_description
1 polymer ?
#
loop_
_entity_poly.entity_id
_entity_poly.type
_entity_poly.pdbx_seq_one_letter_code
_entity_poly.pdbx_strand_id
1 'polypeptide(L)'
;EVQKEAAWIYRDMSIFNIDIVTALRNAANRTPSIKFQEFIQGAITTVTSGGDLKKYFFAKSEEYMRENRRNQKEFLETLGVLAESYVTVVVAAPLFLIVMVSVMSMVGSGGGGGSSLLIMYMVTFIMLPLAHLGFAVVISSMSPEV
;
A
#
# COMPACT_ATOMS: atom_id res chain seq x y z
N GLU A 1 -11.38 8.85 10.84
CA GLU A 1 -12.21 8.00 11.73
C GLU A 1 -12.10 8.42 13.20
N VAL A 2 -10.90 8.40 13.78
CA VAL A 2 -10.65 8.75 15.20
C VAL A 2 -11.26 10.10 15.63
N GLN A 3 -11.16 11.14 14.80
CA GLN A 3 -11.79 12.45 15.08
C GLN A 3 -13.31 12.35 15.25
N LYS A 4 -13.99 11.56 14.40
CA LYS A 4 -15.44 11.39 14.45
C LYS A 4 -15.83 10.64 15.72
N GLU A 5 -15.15 9.54 16.03
CA GLU A 5 -15.43 8.77 17.25
C GLU A 5 -15.15 9.58 18.52
N ALA A 6 -14.05 10.35 18.57
CA ALA A 6 -13.75 11.22 19.70
C ALA A 6 -14.82 12.31 19.91
N ALA A 7 -15.33 12.91 18.82
CA ALA A 7 -16.43 13.87 18.89
C ALA A 7 -17.72 13.24 19.45
N TRP A 8 -18.00 11.99 19.09
CA TRP A 8 -19.18 11.28 19.58
C TRP A 8 -19.01 10.91 21.06
N ILE A 9 -17.84 10.46 21.49
CA ILE A 9 -17.53 10.24 22.91
C ILE A 9 -17.72 11.53 23.72
N TYR A 10 -17.19 12.65 23.24
CA TYR A 10 -17.34 13.95 23.89
C TYR A 10 -18.81 14.38 23.98
N ARG A 11 -19.58 14.17 22.91
CA ARG A 11 -21.03 14.44 22.89
C ARG A 11 -21.78 13.58 23.92
N ASP A 12 -21.45 12.30 23.99
CA ASP A 12 -22.07 11.34 24.91
C ASP A 12 -21.81 11.75 26.38
N MET A 13 -20.63 12.28 26.69
CA MET A 13 -20.32 12.81 28.02
C MET A 13 -20.94 14.19 28.31
N SER A 14 -20.86 15.14 27.36
CA SER A 14 -21.25 16.55 27.60
C SER A 14 -22.75 16.81 27.50
N ILE A 15 -23.44 16.12 26.59
CA ILE A 15 -24.88 16.35 26.34
C ILE A 15 -25.73 15.37 27.15
N PHE A 16 -25.33 14.10 27.18
CA PHE A 16 -26.11 13.05 27.83
C PHE A 16 -25.66 12.76 29.27
N ASN A 17 -24.62 13.46 29.76
CA ASN A 17 -24.07 13.34 31.10
C ASN A 17 -23.72 11.88 31.47
N ILE A 18 -23.29 11.10 30.47
CA ILE A 18 -22.89 9.70 30.63
C ILE A 18 -21.46 9.66 31.18
N ASP A 19 -21.19 8.75 32.12
CA ASP A 19 -19.85 8.58 32.66
C ASP A 19 -18.85 8.12 31.59
N ILE A 20 -17.57 8.46 31.78
CA ILE A 20 -16.52 8.20 30.80
C ILE A 20 -16.35 6.70 30.48
N VAL A 21 -16.59 5.81 31.43
CA VAL A 21 -16.43 4.36 31.23
C VAL A 21 -17.56 3.83 30.35
N THR A 22 -18.80 4.25 30.61
CA THR A 22 -19.96 3.90 29.78
C THR A 22 -19.87 4.54 28.39
N ALA A 23 -19.44 5.80 28.28
CA ALA A 23 -19.24 6.48 27.01
C ALA A 23 -18.20 5.76 26.13
N LEU A 24 -17.06 5.36 26.71
CA LEU A 24 -16.04 4.58 26.02
C LEU A 24 -16.55 3.19 25.62
N ARG A 25 -17.34 2.52 26.48
CA ARG A 25 -17.92 1.21 26.15
C ARG A 25 -18.89 1.30 24.97
N ASN A 26 -19.70 2.35 24.93
CA ASN A 26 -20.59 2.61 23.79
C ASN A 26 -19.80 2.88 22.51
N ALA A 27 -18.71 3.63 22.58
CA ALA A 27 -17.84 3.87 21.43
C ALA A 27 -17.14 2.59 20.94
N ALA A 28 -16.67 1.73 21.84
CA ALA A 28 -16.07 0.44 21.50
C ALA A 28 -17.05 -0.49 20.77
N ASN A 29 -18.33 -0.45 21.10
CA ASN A 29 -19.36 -1.26 20.44
C ASN A 29 -19.81 -0.68 19.08
N ARG A 30 -19.57 0.61 18.84
CA ARG A 30 -20.03 1.34 17.66
C ARG A 30 -18.99 1.40 16.55
N THR A 31 -17.71 1.47 16.92
CA THR A 31 -16.62 1.64 15.95
C THR A 31 -16.53 0.47 14.97
N PRO A 32 -16.35 0.72 13.67
CA PRO A 32 -16.12 -0.35 12.69
C PRO A 32 -14.68 -0.88 12.72
N SER A 33 -13.73 -0.10 13.25
CA SER A 33 -12.32 -0.51 13.37
C SER A 33 -12.07 -1.39 14.59
N ILE A 34 -11.65 -2.64 14.34
CA ILE A 34 -11.25 -3.62 15.37
C ILE A 34 -10.08 -3.09 16.21
N LYS A 35 -9.08 -2.46 15.57
CA LYS A 35 -7.92 -1.88 16.29
C LYS A 35 -8.33 -0.76 17.24
N PHE A 36 -9.30 0.07 16.82
CA PHE A 36 -9.81 1.14 17.68
C PHE A 36 -10.66 0.57 18.82
N GLN A 37 -11.47 -0.46 18.56
CA GLN A 37 -12.22 -1.18 19.58
C GLN A 37 -11.30 -1.76 20.66
N GLU A 38 -10.22 -2.45 20.27
CA GLU A 38 -9.24 -3.01 21.20
C GLU A 38 -8.53 -1.93 22.03
N PHE A 39 -8.19 -0.80 21.40
CA PHE A 39 -7.60 0.35 22.08
C PHE A 39 -8.52 0.91 23.17
N ILE A 40 -9.80 1.13 22.84
CA ILE A 40 -10.78 1.65 23.79
C ILE A 40 -11.07 0.62 24.89
N GLN A 41 -11.15 -0.67 24.55
CA GLN A 41 -11.38 -1.72 25.54
C GLN A 41 -10.21 -1.85 26.53
N GLY A 42 -8.97 -1.76 26.06
CA GLY A 42 -7.80 -1.72 26.95
C GLY A 42 -7.75 -0.45 27.79
N ALA A 43 -8.19 0.70 27.27
CA ALA A 43 -8.32 1.93 28.03
C ALA A 43 -9.33 1.79 29.17
N ILE A 44 -10.52 1.23 28.90
CA ILE A 44 -11.55 0.92 29.91
C ILE A 44 -10.98 0.01 30.99
N THR A 45 -10.35 -1.10 30.60
CA THR A 45 -9.75 -2.04 31.54
C THR A 45 -8.71 -1.37 32.43
N THR A 46 -7.84 -0.53 31.86
CA THR A 46 -6.81 0.21 32.60
C THR A 46 -7.42 1.17 33.62
N VAL A 47 -8.49 1.90 33.25
CA VAL A 47 -9.19 2.81 34.17
C VAL A 47 -9.87 2.03 35.30
N THR A 48 -10.60 0.95 34.96
CA THR A 48 -11.36 0.17 35.96
C THR A 48 -10.49 -0.61 36.93
N SER A 49 -9.27 -1.00 36.53
CA SER A 49 -8.32 -1.70 37.40
C SER A 49 -7.43 -0.77 38.23
N GLY A 50 -7.57 0.56 38.07
CA GLY A 50 -6.70 1.54 38.73
C GLY A 50 -5.29 1.62 38.14
N GLY A 51 -5.12 1.16 36.90
CA GLY A 51 -3.85 1.21 36.18
C GLY A 51 -3.50 2.60 35.64
N ASP A 52 -2.27 2.74 35.14
CA ASP A 52 -1.77 3.98 34.56
C ASP A 52 -2.17 4.11 33.08
N LEU A 53 -3.21 4.90 32.83
CA LEU A 53 -3.72 5.15 31.48
C LEU A 53 -2.70 5.81 30.55
N LYS A 54 -1.82 6.66 31.09
CA LYS A 54 -0.77 7.33 30.30
C LYS A 54 0.23 6.31 29.79
N LYS A 55 0.66 5.37 30.64
CA LYS A 55 1.54 4.26 30.23
C LYS A 55 0.89 3.38 29.18
N TYR A 56 -0.39 3.05 29.33
CA TYR A 56 -1.14 2.28 28.35
C TYR A 56 -1.18 2.97 26.97
N PHE A 57 -1.53 4.25 26.92
CA PHE A 57 -1.57 5.02 25.68
C PHE A 57 -0.20 5.13 25.01
N PHE A 58 0.86 5.35 25.79
CA PHE A 58 2.21 5.42 25.24
C PHE A 58 2.64 4.07 24.64
N ALA A 59 2.42 2.97 25.37
CA ALA A 59 2.75 1.63 24.90
C ALA A 59 1.98 1.26 23.62
N LYS A 60 0.66 1.51 23.57
CA LYS A 60 -0.13 1.19 22.39
C LYS A 60 0.19 2.10 21.20
N SER A 61 0.52 3.37 21.45
CA SER A 61 1.00 4.28 20.41
C SER A 61 2.32 3.78 19.81
N GLU A 62 3.26 3.34 20.64
CA GLU A 62 4.54 2.79 20.16
C GLU A 62 4.33 1.50 19.36
N GLU A 63 3.43 0.62 19.82
CA GLU A 63 3.06 -0.60 19.12
C GLU A 63 2.49 -0.31 17.73
N TYR A 64 1.49 0.57 17.62
CA TYR A 64 0.91 0.95 16.33
C TYR A 64 1.88 1.68 15.41
N MET A 65 2.75 2.53 15.97
CA MET A 65 3.81 3.18 15.19
C MET A 65 4.82 2.16 14.65
N ARG A 66 5.19 1.16 15.45
CA ARG A 66 6.08 0.09 15.02
C ARG A 66 5.44 -0.78 13.94
N GLU A 67 4.16 -1.13 14.11
CA GLU A 67 3.41 -1.88 13.10
C GLU A 67 3.31 -1.08 11.79
N ASN A 68 2.99 0.20 11.85
CA ASN A 68 2.92 1.07 10.68
C ASN A 68 4.28 1.17 9.96
N ARG A 69 5.38 1.35 10.72
CA ARG A 69 6.74 1.35 10.15
C ARG A 69 7.09 0.02 9.48
N ARG A 70 6.67 -1.11 10.06
CA ARG A 70 6.85 -2.43 9.44
C ARG A 70 6.10 -2.53 8.13
N ASN A 71 4.81 -2.18 8.12
CA ASN A 71 3.99 -2.23 6.92
C ASN A 71 4.53 -1.32 5.81
N GLN A 72 5.01 -0.11 6.17
CA GLN A 72 5.70 0.78 5.22
C GLN A 72 6.98 0.16 4.66
N LYS A 73 7.77 -0.51 5.51
CA LYS A 73 8.98 -1.19 5.08
C LYS A 73 8.68 -2.35 4.12
N GLU A 74 7.71 -3.19 4.46
CA GLU A 74 7.26 -4.30 3.60
C GLU A 74 6.72 -3.79 2.26
N PHE A 75 5.99 -2.67 2.27
CA PHE A 75 5.55 -2.00 1.05
C PHE A 75 6.73 -1.53 0.18
N LEU A 76 7.75 -0.90 0.77
CA LEU A 76 8.95 -0.47 0.05
C LEU A 76 9.77 -1.64 -0.49
N GLU A 77 9.90 -2.73 0.27
CA GLU A 77 10.55 -3.97 -0.19
C GLU A 77 9.82 -4.55 -1.41
N THR A 78 8.49 -4.59 -1.37
CA THR A 78 7.65 -5.02 -2.50
C THR A 78 7.83 -4.12 -3.72
N LEU A 79 7.86 -2.80 -3.52
CA LEU A 79 8.10 -1.83 -4.59
C LEU A 79 9.50 -2.00 -5.19
N GLY A 80 10.50 -2.35 -4.38
CA GLY A 80 11.86 -2.64 -4.83
C GLY A 80 11.92 -3.86 -5.75
N VAL A 81 11.29 -4.96 -5.37
CA VAL A 81 11.20 -6.18 -6.22
C VAL A 81 10.47 -5.88 -7.54
N LEU A 82 9.39 -5.10 -7.48
CA LEU A 82 8.70 -4.65 -8.69
C LEU A 82 9.63 -3.81 -9.57
N ALA A 83 10.33 -2.83 -9.01
CA ALA A 83 11.27 -1.99 -9.77
C ALA A 83 12.39 -2.82 -10.44
N GLU A 84 12.93 -3.83 -9.76
CA GLU A 84 13.92 -4.74 -10.34
C GLU A 84 13.32 -5.55 -11.51
N SER A 85 12.13 -6.11 -11.31
CA SER A 85 11.40 -6.86 -12.36
C SER A 85 11.07 -5.99 -13.57
N TYR A 86 10.78 -4.70 -13.35
CA TYR A 86 10.49 -3.73 -14.41
C TYR A 86 11.72 -3.50 -15.29
N VAL A 87 12.87 -3.20 -14.68
CA VAL A 87 14.11 -2.94 -15.42
C VAL A 87 14.53 -4.19 -16.21
N THR A 88 14.38 -5.37 -15.64
CA THR A 88 14.79 -6.63 -16.30
C THR A 88 13.83 -7.08 -17.40
N VAL A 89 12.53 -7.13 -17.13
CA VAL A 89 11.53 -7.69 -18.06
C VAL A 89 11.01 -6.65 -19.05
N VAL A 90 10.69 -5.44 -18.58
CA VAL A 90 10.03 -4.42 -19.42
C VAL A 90 11.06 -3.59 -20.20
N VAL A 91 12.24 -3.34 -19.64
CA VAL A 91 13.26 -2.50 -20.30
C VAL A 91 14.33 -3.34 -20.97
N ALA A 92 15.03 -4.20 -20.22
CA ALA A 92 16.20 -4.90 -20.75
C ALA A 92 15.85 -5.96 -21.82
N ALA A 93 14.79 -6.76 -21.63
CA ALA A 93 14.43 -7.80 -22.59
C ALA A 93 14.01 -7.23 -23.97
N PRO A 94 13.14 -6.20 -24.08
CA PRO A 94 12.85 -5.59 -25.38
C PRO A 94 14.07 -4.92 -26.00
N LEU A 95 14.92 -4.27 -25.20
CA LEU A 95 16.13 -3.64 -25.71
C LEU A 95 17.11 -4.67 -26.28
N PHE A 96 17.29 -5.81 -25.61
CA PHE A 96 18.09 -6.92 -26.11
C PHE A 96 17.53 -7.46 -27.44
N LEU A 97 16.21 -7.66 -27.53
CA LEU A 97 15.56 -8.11 -28.76
C LEU A 97 15.78 -7.11 -29.90
N ILE A 98 15.60 -5.81 -29.65
CA ILE A 98 15.82 -4.75 -30.64
C ILE A 98 17.26 -4.77 -31.15
N VAL A 99 18.26 -4.86 -30.25
CA VAL A 99 19.67 -4.93 -30.64
C VAL A 99 19.96 -6.17 -31.48
N MET A 100 19.47 -7.35 -31.06
CA MET A 100 19.67 -8.60 -31.79
C MET A 100 19.08 -8.55 -33.21
N VAL A 101 17.82 -8.11 -33.33
CA VAL A 101 17.14 -7.98 -34.64
C VAL A 101 17.84 -6.94 -35.51
N SER A 102 18.32 -5.84 -34.93
CA SER A 102 19.07 -4.81 -35.66
C SER A 102 20.37 -5.36 -36.25
N VAL A 103 21.16 -6.11 -35.46
CA VAL A 103 22.40 -6.73 -35.94
C VAL A 103 22.12 -7.78 -37.02
N MET A 104 21.11 -8.64 -36.82
CA MET A 104 20.71 -9.63 -37.82
C MET A 104 20.28 -8.98 -39.14
N SER A 105 19.56 -7.85 -39.06
CA SER A 105 19.14 -7.09 -40.23
C SER A 105 20.31 -6.42 -40.98
N MET A 106 21.41 -6.11 -40.29
CA MET A 106 22.61 -5.54 -40.91
C MET A 106 23.51 -6.60 -41.55
N VAL A 107 23.61 -7.80 -40.95
CA VAL A 107 24.48 -8.88 -41.44
C VAL A 107 23.81 -9.71 -42.54
N GLY A 108 22.48 -9.84 -42.52
CA GLY A 108 21.72 -10.59 -43.52
C GLY A 108 21.42 -9.79 -44.80
N SER A 109 22.34 -9.81 -45.76
CA SER A 109 22.11 -9.30 -47.12
C SER A 109 21.22 -10.25 -47.93
N GLY A 110 19.90 -10.13 -47.78
CA GLY A 110 18.93 -10.68 -48.74
C GLY A 110 17.77 -11.44 -48.13
N GLY A 111 16.57 -10.82 -48.11
CA GLY A 111 15.30 -11.54 -48.10
C GLY A 111 14.31 -11.27 -46.96
N GLY A 112 14.73 -10.64 -45.85
CA GLY A 112 13.87 -10.53 -44.64
C GLY A 112 13.72 -9.14 -44.01
N GLY A 113 14.24 -8.08 -44.62
CA GLY A 113 14.33 -6.73 -44.00
C GLY A 113 12.98 -6.08 -43.63
N GLY A 114 11.90 -6.41 -44.35
CA GLY A 114 10.55 -5.95 -44.00
C GLY A 114 10.01 -6.60 -42.72
N SER A 115 10.31 -7.89 -42.52
CA SER A 115 9.82 -8.68 -41.39
C SER A 115 10.56 -8.33 -40.09
N SER A 116 11.87 -8.05 -40.16
CA SER A 116 12.66 -7.59 -39.00
C SER A 116 12.23 -6.22 -38.51
N LEU A 117 12.00 -5.27 -39.44
CA LEU A 117 11.46 -3.95 -39.13
C LEU A 117 10.04 -4.04 -38.52
N LEU A 118 9.18 -4.90 -39.07
CA LEU A 118 7.82 -5.08 -38.56
C LEU A 118 7.79 -5.63 -37.13
N ILE A 119 8.67 -6.59 -36.80
CA ILE A 119 8.83 -7.09 -35.42
C ILE A 119 9.30 -5.97 -34.48
N MET A 120 10.26 -5.15 -34.91
CA MET A 120 10.74 -4.02 -34.11
C MET A 120 9.63 -2.99 -33.86
N TYR A 121 8.85 -2.62 -34.90
CA TYR A 121 7.69 -1.74 -34.74
C TYR A 121 6.64 -2.32 -33.80
N MET A 122 6.32 -3.61 -33.89
CA MET A 122 5.37 -4.27 -32.98
C MET A 122 5.85 -4.25 -31.53
N VAL A 123 7.13 -4.53 -31.28
CA VAL A 123 7.69 -4.50 -29.93
C VAL A 123 7.65 -3.09 -29.36
N THR A 124 8.06 -2.08 -30.14
CA THR A 124 8.14 -0.70 -29.64
C THR A 124 6.77 -0.02 -29.50
N PHE A 125 5.85 -0.20 -30.45
CA PHE A 125 4.58 0.52 -30.46
C PHE A 125 3.41 -0.23 -29.84
N ILE A 126 3.52 -1.55 -29.67
CA ILE A 126 2.46 -2.36 -29.06
C ILE A 126 2.93 -2.98 -27.75
N MET A 127 4.02 -3.75 -27.78
CA MET A 127 4.44 -4.52 -26.61
C MET A 127 4.91 -3.63 -25.46
N LEU A 128 5.76 -2.63 -25.72
CA LEU A 128 6.23 -1.69 -24.70
C LEU A 128 5.08 -0.87 -24.07
N PRO A 129 4.19 -0.21 -24.83
CA PRO A 129 3.07 0.52 -24.23
C PRO A 129 2.14 -0.37 -23.40
N LEU A 130 1.84 -1.58 -23.87
CA LEU A 130 1.05 -2.55 -23.11
C LEU A 130 1.75 -2.95 -21.81
N ALA A 131 3.06 -3.21 -21.86
CA ALA A 131 3.84 -3.55 -20.68
C ALA A 131 3.88 -2.39 -19.67
N HIS A 132 4.07 -1.15 -20.13
CA HIS A 132 4.03 0.03 -19.26
C HIS A 132 2.65 0.25 -18.62
N LEU A 133 1.58 0.11 -19.40
CA LEU A 133 0.22 0.21 -18.87
C LEU A 133 -0.08 -0.88 -17.86
N GLY A 134 0.28 -2.13 -18.16
CA GLY A 134 0.14 -3.25 -17.23
C GLY A 134 0.87 -2.99 -15.91
N PHE A 135 2.11 -2.47 -15.99
CA PHE A 135 2.89 -2.15 -14.81
C PHE A 135 2.30 -0.99 -14.00
N ALA A 136 1.79 0.04 -14.66
CA ALA A 136 1.11 1.17 -14.01
C ALA A 136 -0.15 0.71 -13.25
N VAL A 137 -0.93 -0.20 -13.83
CA VAL A 137 -2.12 -0.78 -13.16
C VAL A 137 -1.73 -1.59 -11.93
N VAL A 138 -0.68 -2.41 -12.03
CA VAL A 138 -0.18 -3.19 -10.87
C VAL A 138 0.22 -2.27 -9.73
N ILE A 139 1.04 -1.25 -10.00
CA ILE A 139 1.44 -0.27 -8.96
C ILE A 139 0.21 0.44 -8.39
N SER A 140 -0.71 0.89 -9.23
CA SER A 140 -1.93 1.58 -8.79
C SER A 140 -2.81 0.70 -7.90
N SER A 141 -2.87 -0.61 -8.15
CA SER A 141 -3.67 -1.55 -7.35
C SER A 141 -3.06 -1.86 -5.99
N MET A 142 -1.73 -1.74 -5.88
CA MET A 142 -0.98 -2.05 -4.66
C MET A 142 -0.73 -0.81 -3.80
N SER A 143 -0.87 0.38 -4.36
CA SER A 143 -0.71 1.64 -3.64
C SER A 143 -1.81 1.74 -2.57
N PRO A 144 -1.46 1.76 -1.27
CA PRO A 144 -2.46 1.89 -0.22
C PRO A 144 -3.15 3.24 -0.37
N GLU A 145 -4.48 3.26 -0.41
CA GLU A 145 -5.24 4.50 -0.28
C GLU A 145 -4.93 5.12 1.08
N VAL A 146 -4.48 6.37 1.06
CA VAL A 146 -4.07 7.17 2.24
C VAL A 146 -5.28 7.81 2.91
#